data_AF-A0AAV1YKE3-F1
#
_entry.id   AF-A0AAV1YKE3-F1
#
_cell.length_a   1.000
_cell.length_b   1.000
_cell.length_c   1.000
_cell.angle_alpha   90.00
_cell.angle_beta   90.00
_cell.angle_gamma   90.00
#
_symmetry.space_group_name_H-M   'P 1'
#
loop_
_entity.id
_entity.type
_entity.pdbx_description
1 polymer ?
#
loop_
_entity_poly.entity_id
_entity_poly.type
_entity_poly.pdbx_seq_one_letter_code
_entity_poly.pdbx_strand_id
1 'polypeptide(L)'
;MHTFPIRNPSAFSSFSYSSLHNKIFPSEENKGRKKTMGFTKNILLIVSISSFLLLHTNATRVPAPLQDGVTKLCSTTTDPILCVNTILPQMHGDFNAYKALEVEILAAKNQVVKSVTVIDNLIKNPSTTKETKESLTICKDQYGSMIDSINEAIAAVEKRNAWEANAKFSAFEPELPPASLKNEEAALQTVGGNVLDISKGLEDIEMSKKGSLKDAATTKITSPPSKCLNVVGTCNE
;
A
#
# COMPACT_ATOMS: atom_id res chain seq x y z
N MET A 1 -5.52 28.12 14.25
CA MET A 1 -5.37 26.92 15.11
C MET A 1 -6.75 26.32 15.29
N HIS A 2 -7.11 25.34 14.47
CA HIS A 2 -8.35 24.58 14.62
C HIS A 2 -7.98 23.11 14.85
N THR A 3 -8.18 22.68 16.09
CA THR A 3 -8.04 21.32 16.58
C THR A 3 -9.28 20.53 16.17
N PHE A 4 -9.10 19.45 15.40
CA PHE A 4 -10.15 18.44 15.18
C PHE A 4 -9.99 17.28 16.18
N PRO A 5 -11.08 16.74 16.73
CA PRO A 5 -11.04 15.69 17.72
C PRO A 5 -10.82 14.31 17.08
N ILE A 6 -9.89 13.55 17.66
CA ILE A 6 -9.65 12.12 17.36
C ILE A 6 -10.88 11.32 17.80
N ARG A 7 -11.56 10.68 16.85
CA ARG A 7 -12.65 9.74 17.12
C ARG A 7 -12.18 8.32 16.83
N ASN A 8 -12.03 7.56 17.90
CA ASN A 8 -11.71 6.13 17.91
C ASN A 8 -12.92 5.32 17.39
N PRO A 9 -12.71 4.29 16.55
CA PRO A 9 -13.48 3.07 16.74
C PRO A 9 -12.63 1.82 16.57
N SER A 10 -12.42 1.13 17.69
CA SER A 10 -12.22 -0.31 17.75
C SER A 10 -13.49 -1.04 17.31
N ALA A 11 -13.44 -1.79 16.20
CA ALA A 11 -14.17 -3.05 15.92
C ALA A 11 -14.14 -3.35 14.40
N PHE A 12 -14.37 -4.63 14.06
CA PHE A 12 -14.39 -5.27 12.73
C PHE A 12 -13.06 -5.89 12.31
N SER A 13 -12.78 -7.11 12.74
CA SER A 13 -13.29 -8.40 12.23
C SER A 13 -12.74 -8.77 10.85
N SER A 14 -11.90 -9.80 10.89
CA SER A 14 -11.29 -10.56 9.81
C SER A 14 -12.22 -10.79 8.61
N PHE A 15 -11.81 -10.33 7.43
CA PHE A 15 -12.34 -10.82 6.16
C PHE A 15 -11.24 -11.53 5.38
N SER A 16 -11.38 -12.85 5.30
CA SER A 16 -10.58 -13.74 4.48
C SER A 16 -11.09 -13.67 3.03
N TYR A 17 -10.24 -13.26 2.09
CA TYR A 17 -10.51 -13.41 0.67
C TYR A 17 -10.18 -14.85 0.25
N SER A 18 -11.21 -15.67 0.02
CA SER A 18 -11.07 -16.94 -0.70
C SER A 18 -11.76 -16.85 -2.06
N SER A 19 -10.90 -17.05 -3.06
CA SER A 19 -11.09 -17.21 -4.49
C SER A 19 -12.43 -17.82 -4.95
N LEU A 20 -13.09 -17.12 -5.88
CA LEU A 20 -14.10 -17.68 -6.78
C LEU A 20 -13.39 -18.54 -7.84
N HIS A 21 -13.69 -19.83 -7.90
CA HIS A 21 -13.63 -20.57 -9.17
C HIS A 21 -14.64 -21.74 -9.20
N ASN A 22 -15.24 -21.91 -10.38
CA ASN A 22 -16.04 -23.02 -10.88
C ASN A 22 -17.54 -23.09 -10.54
N LYS A 23 -18.35 -22.55 -11.47
CA LYS A 23 -19.59 -23.16 -11.94
C LYS A 23 -19.32 -23.86 -13.29
N ILE A 24 -20.21 -24.79 -13.67
CA ILE A 24 -20.26 -25.71 -14.85
C ILE A 24 -20.02 -27.15 -14.35
N PHE A 25 -20.93 -28.15 -14.33
CA PHE A 25 -22.10 -28.54 -15.17
C PHE A 25 -23.11 -29.42 -14.33
N PRO A 26 -24.22 -29.97 -14.88
CA PRO A 26 -25.47 -30.21 -14.15
C PRO A 26 -25.74 -31.68 -13.74
N SER A 27 -26.85 -31.83 -13.00
CA SER A 27 -27.48 -33.04 -12.48
C SER A 27 -28.01 -34.00 -13.55
N GLU A 28 -27.83 -35.31 -13.36
CA GLU A 28 -28.76 -36.34 -13.86
C GLU A 28 -28.82 -37.57 -12.94
N GLU A 29 -29.91 -38.33 -13.11
CA GLU A 29 -30.64 -39.13 -12.14
C GLU A 29 -30.22 -40.62 -12.03
N ASN A 30 -30.69 -41.26 -10.97
CA ASN A 30 -30.52 -42.65 -10.51
C ASN A 30 -30.61 -43.79 -11.54
N LYS A 31 -29.80 -44.87 -11.35
CA LYS A 31 -30.29 -46.26 -11.19
C LYS A 31 -29.18 -47.27 -10.88
N GLY A 32 -29.48 -48.25 -10.02
CA GLY A 32 -29.01 -49.63 -10.22
C GLY A 32 -28.03 -50.19 -9.19
N ARG A 33 -28.58 -50.73 -8.10
CA ARG A 33 -27.93 -51.67 -7.18
C ARG A 33 -27.61 -53.00 -7.91
N LYS A 34 -26.32 -53.40 -7.98
CA LYS A 34 -25.91 -54.82 -8.08
C LYS A 34 -24.59 -55.08 -7.34
N LYS A 35 -24.62 -56.12 -6.49
CA LYS A 35 -23.52 -56.67 -5.67
C LYS A 35 -22.31 -57.09 -6.52
N THR A 36 -21.10 -56.85 -6.03
CA THR A 36 -20.03 -57.85 -5.91
C THR A 36 -19.02 -57.42 -4.85
N MET A 37 -18.89 -58.23 -3.79
CA MET A 37 -17.79 -58.19 -2.82
C MET A 37 -16.49 -58.63 -3.50
N GLY A 38 -15.38 -57.95 -3.22
CA GLY A 38 -14.05 -58.55 -3.46
C GLY A 38 -12.88 -57.65 -3.88
N PHE A 39 -13.01 -56.31 -3.95
CA PHE A 39 -11.90 -55.46 -4.41
C PHE A 39 -11.80 -54.07 -3.74
N THR A 40 -12.46 -53.88 -2.60
CA THR A 40 -12.66 -52.54 -1.98
C THR A 40 -11.61 -52.12 -0.95
N LYS A 41 -10.70 -53.01 -0.51
CA LYS A 41 -9.70 -52.64 0.52
C LYS A 41 -8.50 -51.86 -0.03
N ASN A 42 -8.09 -52.10 -1.27
CA ASN A 42 -6.92 -51.42 -1.87
C ASN A 42 -7.28 -50.12 -2.60
N ILE A 43 -8.53 -49.95 -3.07
CA ILE A 43 -8.97 -48.72 -3.76
C ILE A 43 -9.23 -47.58 -2.76
N LEU A 44 -9.66 -47.89 -1.53
CA LEU A 44 -9.87 -46.88 -0.49
C LEU A 44 -8.56 -46.20 -0.04
N LEU A 45 -7.43 -46.90 -0.12
CA LEU A 45 -6.12 -46.35 0.24
C LEU A 45 -5.59 -45.37 -0.82
N ILE A 46 -5.83 -45.62 -2.11
CA ILE A 46 -5.31 -44.78 -3.21
C ILE A 46 -6.05 -43.44 -3.29
N VAL A 47 -7.35 -43.41 -2.98
CA VAL A 47 -8.14 -42.16 -2.92
C VAL A 47 -7.72 -41.28 -1.74
N SER A 48 -7.25 -41.88 -0.63
CA SER A 48 -6.76 -41.14 0.54
C SER A 48 -5.41 -40.46 0.27
N ILE A 49 -4.47 -41.15 -0.40
CA ILE A 49 -3.14 -40.60 -0.69
C ILE A 49 -3.22 -39.46 -1.73
N SER A 50 -4.12 -39.59 -2.72
CA SER A 50 -4.33 -38.55 -3.74
C SER A 50 -4.87 -37.24 -3.16
N SER A 51 -5.66 -37.33 -2.08
CA SER A 51 -6.22 -36.17 -1.39
C SER A 51 -5.19 -35.42 -0.53
N PHE A 52 -4.15 -36.10 -0.04
CA PHE A 52 -3.08 -35.45 0.74
C PHE A 52 -2.05 -34.72 -0.14
N LEU A 53 -1.86 -35.15 -1.39
CA LEU A 53 -0.90 -34.50 -2.30
C LEU A 53 -1.39 -33.14 -2.82
N LEU A 54 -2.70 -32.86 -2.78
CA LEU A 54 -3.30 -31.58 -3.20
C LEU A 54 -3.28 -30.48 -2.12
N LEU A 55 -2.80 -30.78 -0.90
CA LEU A 55 -2.70 -29.81 0.20
C LEU A 55 -1.31 -29.16 0.34
N HIS A 56 -0.42 -29.33 -0.66
CA HIS A 56 0.79 -28.51 -0.73
C HIS A 56 0.43 -27.10 -1.19
N THR A 57 -0.19 -26.32 -0.31
CA THR A 57 -0.11 -24.87 -0.38
C THR A 57 1.36 -24.52 -0.19
N ASN A 58 2.03 -24.20 -1.30
CA ASN A 58 3.32 -23.52 -1.24
C ASN A 58 3.05 -22.14 -0.65
N ALA A 59 3.01 -22.04 0.68
CA ALA A 59 3.19 -20.79 1.37
C ALA A 59 4.61 -20.34 1.02
N THR A 60 4.74 -19.54 -0.04
CA THR A 60 5.98 -18.86 -0.39
C THR A 60 6.33 -18.03 0.82
N ARG A 61 7.28 -18.53 1.63
CA ARG A 61 7.74 -17.81 2.82
C ARG A 61 8.37 -16.51 2.34
N VAL A 62 7.74 -15.40 2.70
CA VAL A 62 8.32 -14.08 2.51
C VAL A 62 9.63 -14.03 3.31
N PRO A 63 10.75 -13.57 2.72
CA PRO A 63 12.00 -13.41 3.47
C PRO A 63 11.78 -12.52 4.70
N ALA A 64 12.24 -12.95 5.88
CA ALA A 64 12.09 -12.18 7.12
C ALA A 64 12.60 -10.72 6.99
N PRO A 65 13.75 -10.42 6.34
CA PRO A 65 14.21 -9.04 6.18
C PRO A 65 13.25 -8.16 5.36
N LEU A 66 12.56 -8.76 4.38
CA LEU A 66 11.57 -8.06 3.57
C LEU A 66 10.34 -7.71 4.42
N GLN A 67 9.84 -8.69 5.17
CA GLN A 67 8.70 -8.51 6.07
C GLN A 67 8.99 -7.48 7.17
N ASP A 68 10.17 -7.54 7.79
CA ASP A 68 10.59 -6.60 8.82
C ASP A 68 10.73 -5.17 8.26
N GLY A 69 11.30 -5.04 7.06
CA GLY A 69 11.43 -3.77 6.36
C GLY A 69 10.08 -3.12 6.08
N VAL A 70 9.12 -3.88 5.52
CA VAL A 70 7.76 -3.39 5.24
C VAL A 70 7.02 -3.05 6.54
N THR A 71 7.09 -3.92 7.56
CA THR A 71 6.44 -3.69 8.85
C THR A 71 6.96 -2.42 9.52
N LYS A 72 8.28 -2.20 9.48
CA LYS A 72 8.90 -0.98 10.01
C LYS A 72 8.45 0.26 9.24
N LEU A 73 8.42 0.20 7.90
CA LEU A 73 7.98 1.30 7.05
C LEU A 73 6.53 1.70 7.36
N CYS A 74 5.65 0.72 7.53
CA CYS A 74 4.23 0.93 7.78
C CYS A 74 3.89 1.29 9.24
N SER A 75 4.83 1.20 10.18
CA SER A 75 4.53 1.28 11.62
C SER A 75 3.94 2.62 12.08
N THR A 76 4.16 3.69 11.32
CA THR A 76 3.69 5.05 11.64
C THR A 76 2.72 5.59 10.61
N THR A 77 2.13 4.74 9.76
CA THR A 77 1.18 5.16 8.74
C THR A 77 -0.23 5.25 9.30
N THR A 78 -1.11 5.93 8.56
CA THR A 78 -2.53 6.13 8.85
C THR A 78 -3.24 4.80 9.18
N ASP A 79 -2.97 3.75 8.41
CA ASP A 79 -3.37 2.37 8.71
C ASP A 79 -2.18 1.42 8.46
N PRO A 80 -1.45 1.04 9.53
CA PRO A 80 -0.28 0.16 9.43
C PRO A 80 -0.61 -1.23 8.89
N ILE A 81 -1.79 -1.77 9.22
CA ILE A 81 -2.19 -3.12 8.82
C ILE A 81 -2.51 -3.13 7.33
N LEU A 82 -3.29 -2.15 6.88
CA LEU A 82 -3.60 -1.98 5.47
C LEU A 82 -2.34 -1.73 4.64
N CYS A 83 -1.42 -0.90 5.12
CA CYS A 83 -0.13 -0.64 4.48
C CYS A 83 0.67 -1.94 4.27
N VAL A 84 0.85 -2.76 5.32
CA VAL A 84 1.58 -4.04 5.20
C VAL A 84 0.88 -4.98 4.22
N ASN A 85 -0.44 -5.11 4.32
CA ASN A 85 -1.23 -5.99 3.47
C ASN A 85 -1.28 -5.53 2.00
N THR A 86 -1.07 -4.25 1.75
CA THR A 86 -1.03 -3.66 0.40
C THR A 86 0.34 -3.87 -0.24
N ILE A 87 1.42 -3.61 0.52
CA ILE A 87 2.79 -3.60 0.03
C ILE A 87 3.36 -5.02 -0.06
N LEU A 88 3.27 -5.81 1.01
CA LEU A 88 4.00 -7.06 1.16
C LEU A 88 3.70 -8.08 0.04
N PRO A 89 2.45 -8.27 -0.41
CA PRO A 89 2.15 -9.24 -1.47
C PRO A 89 2.75 -8.89 -2.84
N GLN A 90 3.10 -7.62 -3.07
CA GLN A 90 3.63 -7.13 -4.35
C GLN A 90 5.16 -7.03 -4.35
N MET A 91 5.81 -7.32 -3.20
CA MET A 91 7.24 -7.15 -3.04
C MET A 91 7.97 -8.49 -3.16
N HIS A 92 9.12 -8.45 -3.82
CA HIS A 92 10.00 -9.60 -3.99
C HIS A 92 11.46 -9.17 -3.82
N GLY A 93 12.30 -10.09 -3.35
CA GLY A 93 13.72 -9.83 -3.14
C GLY A 93 13.99 -8.97 -1.91
N ASP A 94 15.02 -8.11 -1.99
CA ASP A 94 15.44 -7.24 -0.90
C ASP A 94 14.48 -6.08 -0.69
N PHE A 95 14.35 -5.65 0.56
CA PHE A 95 13.52 -4.52 0.91
C PHE A 95 14.03 -3.21 0.28
N ASN A 96 13.14 -2.52 -0.45
CA ASN A 96 13.38 -1.19 -0.99
C ASN A 96 12.19 -0.28 -0.65
N ALA A 97 12.45 0.76 0.15
CA ALA A 97 11.40 1.64 0.65
C ALA A 97 10.75 2.52 -0.45
N TYR A 98 11.46 2.88 -1.52
CA TYR A 98 10.83 3.59 -2.65
C TYR A 98 9.96 2.66 -3.48
N LYS A 99 10.35 1.37 -3.60
CA LYS A 99 9.47 0.40 -4.27
C LYS A 99 8.20 0.14 -3.46
N ALA A 100 8.34 0.08 -2.13
CA ALA A 100 7.20 -0.02 -1.23
C ALA A 100 6.27 1.21 -1.33
N LEU A 101 6.83 2.42 -1.37
CA LEU A 101 6.06 3.65 -1.60
C LEU A 101 5.35 3.64 -2.97
N GLU A 102 6.04 3.22 -4.04
CA GLU A 102 5.44 3.09 -5.38
C GLU A 102 4.23 2.15 -5.36
N VAL A 103 4.31 1.02 -4.67
CA VAL A 103 3.19 0.07 -4.53
C VAL A 103 2.00 0.71 -3.82
N GLU A 104 2.24 1.45 -2.73
CA GLU A 104 1.15 2.14 -2.00
C GLU A 104 0.51 3.25 -2.87
N ILE A 105 1.32 4.01 -3.63
CA ILE A 105 0.82 5.03 -4.57
C ILE A 105 -0.03 4.38 -5.67
N LEU A 106 0.38 3.23 -6.20
CA LEU A 106 -0.40 2.48 -7.18
C LEU A 106 -1.71 1.95 -6.58
N ALA A 107 -1.72 1.55 -5.30
CA ALA A 107 -2.93 1.17 -4.60
C ALA A 107 -3.91 2.36 -4.49
N ALA A 108 -3.42 3.56 -4.15
CA ALA A 108 -4.22 4.77 -4.14
C ALA A 108 -4.79 5.08 -5.55
N LYS A 109 -3.95 5.02 -6.59
CA LYS A 109 -4.38 5.17 -8.00
C LYS A 109 -5.53 4.23 -8.34
N ASN A 110 -5.44 2.97 -7.93
CA ASN A 110 -6.48 1.99 -8.18
C ASN A 110 -7.80 2.33 -7.47
N GLN A 111 -7.76 2.97 -6.29
CA GLN A 111 -8.98 3.47 -5.65
C GLN A 111 -9.59 4.64 -6.42
N VAL A 112 -8.78 5.60 -6.88
CA VAL A 112 -9.24 6.71 -7.73
C VAL A 112 -9.93 6.19 -9.00
N VAL A 113 -9.32 5.21 -9.68
CA VAL A 113 -9.90 4.59 -10.89
C VAL A 113 -11.22 3.88 -10.60
N LYS A 114 -11.35 3.22 -9.44
CA LYS A 114 -12.64 2.61 -9.02
C LYS A 114 -13.70 3.68 -8.80
N SER A 115 -13.38 4.78 -8.13
CA SER A 115 -14.31 5.91 -7.94
C SER A 115 -14.78 6.49 -9.28
N VAL A 116 -13.87 6.70 -10.24
CA VAL A 116 -14.24 7.14 -11.60
C VAL A 116 -15.20 6.17 -12.26
N THR A 117 -15.00 4.86 -12.08
CA THR A 117 -15.91 3.82 -12.60
C THR A 117 -17.31 3.92 -11.97
N VAL A 118 -17.38 4.17 -10.66
CA VAL A 118 -18.66 4.39 -9.95
C VAL A 118 -19.35 5.65 -10.48
N ILE A 119 -18.61 6.75 -10.63
CA ILE A 119 -19.10 8.01 -11.19
C ILE A 119 -19.68 7.79 -12.59
N ASP A 120 -18.95 7.10 -13.47
CA ASP A 120 -19.40 6.79 -14.83
C ASP A 120 -20.70 5.99 -14.85
N ASN A 121 -20.86 5.04 -13.93
CA ASN A 121 -22.09 4.25 -13.80
C ASN A 121 -23.26 5.12 -13.32
N LEU A 122 -23.03 6.04 -12.39
CA LEU A 122 -24.04 6.97 -11.89
C LEU A 122 -24.47 7.97 -12.98
N ILE A 123 -23.55 8.47 -13.80
CA ILE A 123 -23.86 9.36 -14.93
C ILE A 123 -24.73 8.65 -15.98
N LYS A 124 -24.41 7.40 -16.30
CA LYS A 124 -25.13 6.59 -17.30
C LYS A 124 -26.51 6.14 -16.80
N ASN A 125 -26.73 6.10 -15.50
CA ASN A 125 -28.01 5.67 -14.94
C ASN A 125 -29.14 6.64 -15.35
N PRO A 126 -30.23 6.14 -15.98
CA PRO A 126 -31.37 6.98 -16.36
C PRO A 126 -32.13 7.56 -15.17
N SER A 127 -32.02 6.97 -13.96
CA SER A 127 -32.68 7.49 -12.75
C SER A 127 -31.93 8.65 -12.09
N THR A 128 -30.69 8.94 -12.52
CA THR A 128 -29.91 10.06 -12.00
C THR A 128 -30.43 11.37 -12.57
N THR A 129 -30.71 12.36 -11.72
CA THR A 129 -31.22 13.67 -12.15
C THR A 129 -30.17 14.43 -12.97
N LYS A 130 -30.61 15.38 -13.80
CA LYS A 130 -29.71 16.20 -14.63
C LYS A 130 -28.67 16.93 -13.76
N GLU A 131 -29.12 17.58 -12.69
CA GLU A 131 -28.25 18.29 -11.75
C GLU A 131 -27.19 17.36 -11.13
N THR A 132 -27.60 16.16 -10.70
CA THR A 132 -26.64 15.17 -10.17
C THR A 132 -25.65 14.70 -11.24
N LYS A 133 -26.04 14.56 -12.50
CA LYS A 133 -25.12 14.21 -13.60
C LYS A 133 -24.08 15.30 -13.86
N GLU A 134 -24.50 16.57 -13.79
CA GLU A 134 -23.58 17.71 -13.93
C GLU A 134 -22.55 17.71 -12.79
N SER A 135 -22.99 17.57 -11.53
CA SER A 135 -22.07 17.45 -10.39
C SER A 135 -21.12 16.25 -10.50
N LEU A 136 -21.64 15.08 -10.92
CA LEU A 136 -20.82 13.89 -11.12
C LEU A 136 -19.77 14.07 -12.23
N THR A 137 -20.07 14.84 -13.27
CA THR A 137 -19.13 15.14 -14.35
C THR A 137 -17.97 16.00 -13.83
N ILE A 138 -18.26 17.01 -13.00
CA ILE A 138 -17.23 17.82 -12.33
C ILE A 138 -16.36 16.94 -11.43
N CYS A 139 -16.98 16.06 -10.62
CA CYS A 139 -16.22 15.11 -9.80
C CYS A 139 -15.31 14.23 -10.67
N LYS A 140 -15.80 13.75 -11.83
CA LYS A 140 -14.98 12.95 -12.75
C LYS A 140 -13.73 13.70 -13.21
N ASP A 141 -13.86 14.97 -13.58
CA ASP A 141 -12.74 15.79 -14.04
C ASP A 141 -11.72 16.04 -12.92
N GLN A 142 -12.19 16.24 -11.69
CA GLN A 142 -11.33 16.34 -10.50
C GLN A 142 -10.55 15.04 -10.24
N TYR A 143 -11.22 13.89 -10.33
CA TYR A 143 -10.55 12.59 -10.23
C TYR A 143 -9.58 12.34 -11.38
N GLY A 144 -9.84 12.88 -12.58
CA GLY A 144 -8.88 12.89 -13.69
C GLY A 144 -7.60 13.64 -13.31
N SER A 145 -7.75 14.85 -12.76
CA SER A 145 -6.63 15.66 -12.28
C SER A 145 -5.84 14.96 -11.16
N MET A 146 -6.53 14.22 -10.28
CA MET A 146 -5.86 13.39 -9.26
C MET A 146 -5.00 12.29 -9.87
N ILE A 147 -5.47 11.62 -10.93
CA ILE A 147 -4.69 10.58 -11.61
C ILE A 147 -3.40 11.18 -12.18
N ASP A 148 -3.45 12.39 -12.73
CA ASP A 148 -2.28 13.09 -13.25
C ASP A 148 -1.28 13.40 -12.14
N SER A 149 -1.73 14.01 -11.03
CA SER A 149 -0.88 14.26 -9.85
C SER A 149 -0.26 12.99 -9.28
N ILE A 150 -1.01 11.88 -9.25
CA ILE A 150 -0.51 10.57 -8.81
C ILE A 150 0.58 10.06 -9.78
N ASN A 151 0.41 10.21 -11.08
CA ASN A 151 1.43 9.81 -12.06
C ASN A 151 2.72 10.64 -11.89
N GLU A 152 2.58 11.94 -11.58
CA GLU A 152 3.73 12.78 -11.26
C GLU A 152 4.43 12.33 -9.96
N ALA A 153 3.67 11.92 -8.95
CA ALA A 153 4.22 11.35 -7.72
C ALA A 153 5.00 10.05 -7.99
N ILE A 154 4.48 9.15 -8.84
CA ILE A 154 5.20 7.93 -9.26
C ILE A 154 6.53 8.30 -9.93
N ALA A 155 6.52 9.25 -10.87
CA ALA A 155 7.72 9.70 -11.55
C ALA A 155 8.76 10.33 -10.59
N ALA A 156 8.33 10.97 -9.50
CA ALA A 156 9.21 11.46 -8.45
C ALA A 156 9.81 10.32 -7.61
N VAL A 157 9.03 9.28 -7.29
CA VAL A 157 9.50 8.09 -6.58
C VAL A 157 10.53 7.32 -7.39
N GLU A 158 10.36 7.20 -8.71
CA GLU A 158 11.35 6.58 -9.61
C GLU A 158 12.71 7.30 -9.54
N LYS A 159 12.70 8.63 -9.32
CA LYS A 159 13.90 9.45 -9.12
C LYS A 159 14.41 9.46 -7.68
N ARG A 160 13.79 8.68 -6.79
CA ARG A 160 14.06 8.67 -5.34
C ARG A 160 13.91 10.05 -4.69
N ASN A 161 12.90 10.80 -5.09
CA ASN A 161 12.59 12.11 -4.55
C ASN A 161 11.30 12.05 -3.71
N ALA A 162 11.43 11.70 -2.43
CA ALA A 162 10.27 11.55 -1.55
C ALA A 162 9.55 12.88 -1.31
N TRP A 163 10.30 14.00 -1.28
CA TRP A 163 9.72 15.33 -1.12
C TRP A 163 8.82 15.72 -2.28
N GLU A 164 9.29 15.54 -3.52
CA GLU A 164 8.47 15.84 -4.70
C GLU A 164 7.29 14.86 -4.80
N ALA A 165 7.49 13.58 -4.49
CA ALA A 165 6.40 12.61 -4.46
C ALA A 165 5.31 13.02 -3.46
N ASN A 166 5.69 13.42 -2.25
CA ASN A 166 4.77 13.91 -1.23
C ASN A 166 4.05 15.19 -1.66
N ALA A 167 4.76 16.15 -2.27
CA ALA A 167 4.17 17.39 -2.74
C ALA A 167 3.13 17.15 -3.85
N LYS A 168 3.46 16.29 -4.82
CA LYS A 168 2.56 15.90 -5.91
C LYS A 168 1.36 15.12 -5.40
N PHE A 169 1.59 14.19 -4.47
CA PHE A 169 0.52 13.42 -3.86
C PHE A 169 -0.32 14.24 -2.88
N SER A 170 0.21 15.27 -2.23
CA SER A 170 -0.56 16.13 -1.30
C SER A 170 -1.49 17.11 -2.02
N ALA A 171 -1.24 17.41 -3.30
CA ALA A 171 -2.19 18.14 -4.15
C ALA A 171 -3.48 17.35 -4.43
N PHE A 172 -3.55 16.12 -3.91
CA PHE A 172 -4.72 15.27 -3.83
C PHE A 172 -5.73 15.83 -2.80
N GLU A 173 -6.65 16.67 -3.25
CA GLU A 173 -7.81 17.05 -2.42
C GLU A 173 -9.08 16.99 -3.28
N PRO A 174 -9.94 15.98 -3.10
CA PRO A 174 -11.27 15.98 -3.70
C PRO A 174 -12.11 17.10 -3.08
N GLU A 175 -12.69 17.97 -3.89
CA GLU A 175 -13.88 18.67 -3.43
C GLU A 175 -14.99 17.63 -3.21
N LEU A 176 -15.66 17.74 -2.07
CA LEU A 176 -16.58 16.76 -1.49
C LEU A 176 -17.39 15.96 -2.53
N PRO A 177 -17.23 14.63 -2.58
CA PRO A 177 -17.99 13.82 -3.51
C PRO A 177 -19.46 13.69 -3.07
N PRO A 178 -20.38 13.37 -4.00
CA PRO A 178 -21.75 13.03 -3.66
C PRO A 178 -21.79 11.84 -2.68
N ALA A 179 -22.83 11.79 -1.83
CA ALA A 179 -23.00 10.78 -0.78
C ALA A 179 -22.91 9.30 -1.25
N SER A 180 -23.01 9.06 -2.55
CA SER A 180 -22.84 7.76 -3.23
C SER A 180 -21.40 7.26 -3.31
N LEU A 181 -20.39 8.04 -2.91
CA LEU A 181 -18.95 7.67 -2.98
C LEU A 181 -18.28 7.51 -1.62
N LYS A 182 -19.05 7.49 -0.52
CA LYS A 182 -18.50 7.50 0.85
C LYS A 182 -17.52 6.35 1.13
N ASN A 183 -17.76 5.18 0.57
CA ASN A 183 -16.91 4.00 0.83
C ASN A 183 -15.59 4.11 0.06
N GLU A 184 -15.66 4.53 -1.19
CA GLU A 184 -14.51 4.74 -2.06
C GLU A 184 -13.65 5.90 -1.56
N GLU A 185 -14.29 6.99 -1.12
CA GLU A 185 -13.63 8.13 -0.50
C GLU A 185 -12.90 7.73 0.78
N ALA A 186 -13.55 6.99 1.68
CA ALA A 186 -12.92 6.53 2.91
C ALA A 186 -11.70 5.63 2.61
N ALA A 187 -11.84 4.67 1.70
CA ALA A 187 -10.74 3.80 1.29
C ALA A 187 -9.58 4.59 0.68
N LEU A 188 -9.90 5.60 -0.13
CA LEU A 188 -8.93 6.47 -0.78
C LEU A 188 -8.24 7.41 0.22
N GLN A 189 -8.95 7.93 1.22
CA GLN A 189 -8.37 8.69 2.32
C GLN A 189 -7.42 7.82 3.15
N THR A 190 -7.77 6.58 3.47
CA THR A 190 -6.90 5.68 4.24
C THR A 190 -5.63 5.33 3.47
N VAL A 191 -5.75 4.86 2.22
CA VAL A 191 -4.58 4.51 1.41
C VAL A 191 -3.76 5.76 1.05
N GLY A 192 -4.42 6.88 0.78
CA GLY A 192 -3.75 8.16 0.54
C GLY A 192 -2.99 8.68 1.75
N GLY A 193 -3.55 8.54 2.95
CA GLY A 193 -2.86 8.84 4.21
C GLY A 193 -1.58 8.02 4.38
N ASN A 194 -1.64 6.71 4.10
CA ASN A 194 -0.44 5.86 4.12
C ASN A 194 0.65 6.35 3.17
N VAL A 195 0.29 6.75 1.94
CA VAL A 195 1.25 7.31 0.97
C VAL A 195 1.95 8.54 1.53
N LEU A 196 1.18 9.48 2.11
CA LEU A 196 1.72 10.71 2.69
C LEU A 196 2.65 10.41 3.86
N ASP A 197 2.25 9.51 4.76
CA ASP A 197 3.06 9.13 5.92
C ASP A 197 4.37 8.43 5.53
N ILE A 198 4.33 7.50 4.55
CA ILE A 198 5.52 6.83 4.03
C ILE A 198 6.44 7.85 3.36
N SER A 199 5.89 8.70 2.48
CA SER A 199 6.67 9.73 1.77
C SER A 199 7.34 10.66 2.77
N LYS A 200 6.61 11.08 3.81
CA LYS A 200 7.13 11.94 4.85
C LYS A 200 8.25 11.27 5.65
N GLY A 201 8.07 10.00 6.03
CA GLY A 201 9.12 9.23 6.70
C GLY A 201 10.40 9.10 5.87
N LEU A 202 10.26 8.96 4.55
CA LEU A 202 11.40 8.91 3.63
C LEU A 202 12.11 10.26 3.48
N GLU A 203 11.38 11.37 3.42
CA GLU A 203 11.96 12.72 3.45
C GLU A 203 12.82 12.92 4.70
N ASP A 204 12.31 12.54 5.87
CA ASP A 204 13.00 12.74 7.13
C ASP A 204 14.29 11.91 7.21
N ILE A 205 14.29 10.71 6.61
CA ILE A 205 15.49 9.87 6.44
C ILE A 205 16.50 10.53 5.49
N GLU A 206 16.05 11.07 4.35
CA GLU A 206 16.90 11.77 3.38
C GLU A 206 17.56 13.00 4.01
N MET A 207 16.79 13.80 4.76
CA MET A 207 17.28 14.98 5.47
C MET A 207 18.28 14.62 6.56
N SER A 208 18.00 13.57 7.35
CA SER A 208 18.91 13.09 8.41
C SER A 208 20.24 12.59 7.86
N LYS A 209 20.22 11.89 6.71
CA LYS A 209 21.45 11.49 6.00
C LYS A 209 22.25 12.70 5.52
N LYS A 210 21.60 13.70 4.93
CA LYS A 210 22.26 14.93 4.47
C LYS A 210 22.89 15.73 5.62
N GLY A 211 22.23 15.79 6.79
CA GLY A 211 22.79 16.40 8.00
C GLY A 211 24.05 15.67 8.48
N SER A 212 23.97 14.35 8.64
CA SER A 212 25.11 13.53 9.10
C SER A 212 26.32 13.59 8.15
N LEU A 213 26.09 13.67 6.84
CA LEU A 213 27.15 13.84 5.84
C LEU A 213 27.82 15.22 5.92
N LYS A 214 27.09 16.29 6.24
CA LYS A 214 27.65 17.63 6.42
C LYS A 214 28.52 17.71 7.68
N ASP A 215 28.12 17.05 8.76
CA ASP A 215 28.90 17.00 9.99
C ASP A 215 30.18 16.17 9.83
N ALA A 216 30.09 15.03 9.13
CA ALA A 216 31.26 14.20 8.80
C ALA A 216 32.26 14.92 7.87
N ALA A 217 31.79 15.74 6.93
CA ALA A 217 32.64 16.53 6.04
C ALA A 217 33.33 17.70 6.79
N THR A 218 32.68 18.27 7.81
CA THR A 218 33.24 19.37 8.62
C THR A 218 34.30 18.86 9.62
N THR A 219 34.23 17.60 10.04
CA THR A 219 35.17 17.00 11.01
C THR A 219 36.52 16.58 10.40
N LYS A 220 36.72 16.76 9.08
CA LYS A 220 37.94 16.34 8.37
C LYS A 220 38.94 17.47 8.07
N ILE A 221 38.82 18.62 8.73
CA ILE A 221 39.89 19.63 8.82
C ILE A 221 40.42 19.62 10.25
N THR A 222 41.11 18.55 10.63
CA THR A 222 41.99 18.59 11.81
C THR A 222 43.26 19.30 11.38
N SER A 223 43.34 20.61 11.61
CA SER A 223 44.64 21.29 11.68
C SER A 223 45.49 20.57 12.74
N PRO A 224 46.82 20.42 12.54
CA PRO A 224 47.67 19.80 13.54
C PRO A 224 47.51 20.54 14.88
N PRO A 225 47.53 19.84 16.03
CA PRO A 225 47.44 20.50 17.31
C PRO A 225 48.61 21.48 17.47
N SER A 226 48.31 22.78 17.58
CA SER A 226 49.34 23.78 17.85
C SER A 226 49.89 23.53 19.26
N LYS A 227 51.23 23.45 19.36
CA LYS A 227 51.94 23.10 20.60
C LYS A 227 51.82 24.11 21.74
N CYS A 228 51.09 25.21 21.55
CA CYS A 228 50.98 26.30 22.51
C CYS A 228 49.60 26.39 23.19
N LEU A 229 48.69 25.42 23.01
CA LEU A 229 47.45 25.44 23.77
C LEU A 229 47.73 25.19 25.26
N ASN A 230 47.46 26.22 26.08
CA ASN A 230 47.52 26.28 27.55
C ASN A 230 48.80 26.86 28.20
N VAL A 231 49.62 27.64 27.49
CA VAL A 231 50.75 28.35 28.11
C VAL A 231 50.43 29.84 28.27
N VAL A 232 50.44 30.34 29.51
CA VAL A 232 50.47 31.79 29.80
C VAL A 232 51.93 32.23 29.84
N GLY A 233 52.41 32.73 28.70
CA GLY A 233 53.78 33.18 28.46
C GLY A 233 54.08 33.23 26.95
N THR A 234 55.18 33.88 26.53
CA THR A 234 55.57 33.97 25.13
C THR A 234 56.07 32.61 24.61
N CYS A 235 55.31 32.02 23.68
CA CYS A 235 55.66 30.82 22.92
C CYS A 235 56.45 31.27 21.67
N ASN A 236 57.72 30.89 21.56
CA ASN A 236 58.50 31.03 20.33
C ASN A 236 58.75 29.62 19.77
N GLU A 237 58.53 29.43 18.47
CA GLU A 237 58.74 28.16 17.75
C GLU A 237 60.19 27.67 17.78
#